data_AF-A0A0N9IB39-F1
#
_entry.id   AF-A0A0N9IB39-F1
#
_cell.length_a   1.000
_cell.length_b   1.000
_cell.length_c   1.000
_cell.angle_alpha   90.00
_cell.angle_beta   90.00
_cell.angle_gamma   90.00
#
_symmetry.space_group_name_H-M   'P 1'
#
loop_
_entity.id
_entity.type
_entity.pdbx_description
1 polymer ?
#
loop_
_entity_poly.entity_id
_entity_poly.type
_entity_poly.pdbx_seq_one_letter_code
_entity_poly.pdbx_strand_id
1 'polypeptide(L)'
;MIANQFREPTGYLDFARFGPPSNAVLAERSRLTEYSAVAGPTTVDDLMRQDLRARAAVARLCRTDTDHVVLLPNTSTGLFQAAFGVRGEVVVSAAEFPSNTYPWARAAGARPRWVSHVTEIPEAVTGDTAAISLSAVDFRTGYRADLAAMREVAGDRVLIVDGIQGFGVVDEPWEVADVLVVGGQKWLRAGWSTGFMVLSDRALDRLDPVLSGWTGAEDPGLFDDSVHQPAPLAAAWSLTNLSPIAAGALNVALELVEQAGITAVEAGISAKVDELGEVVQRAGGQIVSSVEPRRRAGILAFTIPGHPAETVGAALNAEGISATIRPEHVRLSPHVSTTADTIDQLAIALKRVTPPGRPATAHQRSVAGVLETLIPTINGLGTALGPGTEVVLHDLGRLPNSIVAIAGNLTGRTVGGPMTDLLLGLVRRGTTQDLTDYGTHAPDGRPITSSTVFIRDPDGVAVGCLCVNSESTSATPPARDVETFPGDVDTLQRHLVERAVADVGVPVPLMKKAHKSQVVKVLDEAGFFLIRDAVDYLAAELGVTRYTIYNYLNEVRARIDAPVRDSRAGCGP
;
A
#
# COMPACT_ATOMS: atom_id res chain seq x y z
N MET A 1 -2.93 9.66 33.98
CA MET A 1 -1.82 8.69 33.93
C MET A 1 -1.52 8.19 32.51
N ILE A 2 -2.53 7.96 31.64
CA ILE A 2 -2.32 7.48 30.26
C ILE A 2 -1.63 8.51 29.35
N ALA A 3 -1.84 9.82 29.54
CA ALA A 3 -1.25 10.86 28.68
C ALA A 3 0.29 10.82 28.57
N ASN A 4 0.99 10.37 29.62
CA ASN A 4 2.47 10.27 29.63
C ASN A 4 2.99 8.97 28.99
N GLN A 5 2.11 8.10 28.48
CA GLN A 5 2.50 6.82 27.89
C GLN A 5 3.05 6.95 26.47
N PHE A 6 2.87 8.10 25.82
CA PHE A 6 3.05 8.24 24.38
C PHE A 6 4.01 9.40 24.08
N ARG A 7 4.85 9.23 23.05
CA ARG A 7 5.95 10.15 22.69
C ARG A 7 6.16 10.26 21.18
N GLU A 8 5.16 9.84 20.39
CA GLU A 8 5.18 10.04 18.95
C GLU A 8 5.41 11.51 18.60
N PRO A 9 6.18 11.78 17.52
CA PRO A 9 6.41 13.14 17.08
C PRO A 9 5.11 13.80 16.63
N THR A 10 5.03 15.12 16.80
CA THR A 10 4.01 15.95 16.15
C THR A 10 4.02 15.65 14.65
N GLY A 11 2.85 15.46 14.04
CA GLY A 11 2.71 15.08 12.63
C GLY A 11 2.44 13.59 12.40
N TYR A 12 2.47 12.73 13.43
CA TYR A 12 2.26 11.30 13.22
C TYR A 12 0.78 10.92 13.03
N LEU A 13 0.41 10.52 11.80
CA LEU A 13 -0.96 10.13 11.40
C LEU A 13 -0.99 8.78 10.67
N ASP A 14 -0.10 7.84 11.01
CA ASP A 14 0.04 6.54 10.31
C ASP A 14 -0.17 5.31 11.23
N PHE A 15 -1.02 5.44 12.26
CA PHE A 15 -1.32 4.39 13.24
C PHE A 15 -1.90 3.09 12.63
N ALA A 16 -2.61 3.20 11.50
CA ALA A 16 -3.12 2.05 10.73
C ALA A 16 -2.03 1.27 9.99
N ARG A 17 -0.80 1.80 9.92
CA ARG A 17 0.39 1.10 9.43
C ARG A 17 1.22 0.55 10.59
N PHE A 18 1.49 1.38 11.59
CA PHE A 18 2.25 1.03 12.78
C PHE A 18 1.83 1.91 13.95
N GLY A 19 1.62 1.34 15.12
CA GLY A 19 1.38 2.11 16.34
C GLY A 19 2.64 2.11 17.20
N PRO A 20 3.34 3.25 17.34
CA PRO A 20 4.54 3.33 18.18
C PRO A 20 4.26 2.84 19.60
N PRO A 21 5.05 1.91 20.16
CA PRO A 21 4.77 1.37 21.47
C PRO A 21 4.70 2.41 22.59
N SER A 22 3.89 2.14 23.61
CA SER A 22 3.84 3.00 24.79
C SER A 22 5.11 2.90 25.64
N ASN A 23 5.36 3.90 26.49
CA ASN A 23 6.47 3.88 27.45
C ASN A 23 6.39 2.66 28.37
N ALA A 24 5.20 2.25 28.80
CA ALA A 24 5.02 1.02 29.59
C ALA A 24 5.39 -0.24 28.79
N VAL A 25 5.02 -0.33 27.51
CA VAL A 25 5.42 -1.45 26.65
C VAL A 25 6.94 -1.47 26.47
N LEU A 26 7.57 -0.32 26.23
CA LEU A 26 9.03 -0.22 26.12
C LEU A 26 9.73 -0.62 27.43
N ALA A 27 9.24 -0.13 28.56
CA ALA A 27 9.78 -0.46 29.88
C ALA A 27 9.68 -1.96 30.18
N GLU A 28 8.54 -2.59 29.86
CA GLU A 28 8.37 -4.03 30.07
C GLU A 28 9.29 -4.86 29.18
N ARG A 29 9.47 -4.47 27.92
CA ARG A 29 10.42 -5.14 27.02
C ARG A 29 11.85 -5.08 27.55
N SER A 30 12.29 -3.90 27.99
CA SER A 30 13.61 -3.74 28.61
C SER A 30 13.74 -4.58 29.86
N ARG A 31 12.75 -4.52 30.77
CA ARG A 31 12.73 -5.29 32.01
C ARG A 31 12.84 -6.79 31.77
N LEU A 32 12.07 -7.35 30.84
CA LEU A 32 12.11 -8.78 30.52
C LEU A 32 13.41 -9.19 29.84
N THR A 33 13.96 -8.32 28.99
CA THR A 33 15.26 -8.56 28.35
C THR A 33 16.39 -8.57 29.38
N GLU A 34 16.43 -7.59 30.27
CA GLU A 34 17.39 -7.51 31.37
C GLU A 34 17.24 -8.71 32.32
N TYR A 35 16.00 -9.08 32.65
CA TYR A 35 15.73 -10.23 33.50
C TYR A 35 16.20 -11.55 32.87
N SER A 36 16.14 -11.69 31.53
CA SER A 36 16.66 -12.88 30.85
C SER A 36 18.16 -13.08 31.02
N ALA A 37 18.92 -12.01 31.27
CA ALA A 37 20.36 -12.07 31.52
C ALA A 37 20.72 -12.61 32.92
N VAL A 38 19.74 -12.71 33.84
CA VAL A 38 19.95 -13.29 35.18
C VAL A 38 20.29 -14.78 35.09
N ALA A 39 19.64 -15.51 34.16
CA ALA A 39 19.81 -16.94 33.94
C ALA A 39 19.76 -17.80 35.23
N GLY A 40 18.88 -17.43 36.16
CA GLY A 40 18.65 -18.15 37.41
C GLY A 40 17.71 -19.35 37.23
N PRO A 41 17.56 -20.21 38.25
CA PRO A 41 16.77 -21.45 38.15
C PRO A 41 15.30 -21.24 37.76
N THR A 42 14.70 -20.11 38.11
CA THR A 42 13.29 -19.79 37.78
C THR A 42 13.14 -18.83 36.59
N THR A 43 14.25 -18.33 36.02
CA THR A 43 14.20 -17.25 35.04
C THR A 43 13.38 -17.62 33.81
N VAL A 44 13.55 -18.84 33.28
CA VAL A 44 12.78 -19.31 32.12
C VAL A 44 11.30 -19.42 32.45
N ASP A 45 10.93 -20.03 33.58
CA ASP A 45 9.54 -20.18 33.99
C ASP A 45 8.86 -18.82 34.19
N ASP A 46 9.56 -17.88 34.82
CA ASP A 46 9.07 -16.52 35.09
C ASP A 46 8.86 -15.72 33.80
N LEU A 47 9.72 -15.93 32.80
CA LEU A 47 9.55 -15.38 31.45
C LEU A 47 8.38 -16.04 30.72
N MET A 48 8.27 -17.38 30.75
CA MET A 48 7.20 -18.11 30.08
C MET A 48 5.82 -17.77 30.65
N ARG A 49 5.70 -17.38 31.93
CA ARG A 49 4.45 -16.89 32.51
C ARG A 49 3.89 -15.62 31.86
N GLN A 50 4.66 -14.91 31.04
CA GLN A 50 4.12 -13.78 30.27
C GLN A 50 3.07 -14.21 29.23
N ASP A 51 3.16 -15.44 28.72
CA ASP A 51 2.14 -16.01 27.81
C ASP A 51 0.77 -16.07 28.50
N LEU A 52 0.72 -16.66 29.69
CA LEU A 52 -0.51 -16.80 30.49
C LEU A 52 -1.15 -15.44 30.79
N ARG A 53 -0.35 -14.43 31.12
CA ARG A 53 -0.84 -13.08 31.40
C ARG A 53 -1.48 -12.46 30.17
N ALA A 54 -0.78 -12.50 29.03
CA ALA A 54 -1.30 -11.95 27.77
C ALA A 54 -2.58 -12.67 27.33
N ARG A 55 -2.63 -14.01 27.41
CA ARG A 55 -3.85 -14.78 27.11
C ARG A 55 -5.01 -14.39 28.01
N ALA A 56 -4.77 -14.18 29.31
CA ALA A 56 -5.80 -13.71 30.24
C ALA A 56 -6.31 -12.31 29.89
N ALA A 57 -5.45 -11.39 29.44
CA ALA A 57 -5.86 -10.07 28.99
C ALA A 57 -6.70 -10.13 27.69
N VAL A 58 -6.29 -10.96 26.73
CA VAL A 58 -7.07 -11.21 25.51
C VAL A 58 -8.45 -11.79 25.84
N ALA A 59 -8.49 -12.80 26.71
CA ALA A 59 -9.72 -13.47 27.12
C ALA A 59 -10.75 -12.49 27.70
N ARG A 60 -10.32 -11.59 28.59
CA ARG A 60 -11.19 -10.54 29.15
C ARG A 60 -11.71 -9.57 28.08
N LEU A 61 -10.84 -9.08 27.20
CA LEU A 61 -11.22 -8.12 26.15
C LEU A 61 -12.12 -8.75 25.06
N CYS A 62 -12.00 -10.05 24.83
CA CYS A 62 -12.82 -10.80 23.87
C CYS A 62 -14.03 -11.49 24.51
N ARG A 63 -14.23 -11.36 25.83
CA ARG A 63 -15.32 -12.01 26.60
C ARG A 63 -15.37 -13.53 26.39
N THR A 64 -14.21 -14.17 26.43
CA THR A 64 -14.02 -15.61 26.24
C THR A 64 -13.14 -16.18 27.35
N ASP A 65 -12.97 -17.50 27.38
CA ASP A 65 -12.04 -18.18 28.30
C ASP A 65 -10.61 -18.28 27.73
N THR A 66 -9.63 -18.47 28.62
CA THR A 66 -8.19 -18.44 28.26
C THR A 66 -7.73 -19.63 27.42
N ASP A 67 -8.42 -20.76 27.51
CA ASP A 67 -8.24 -21.98 26.73
C ASP A 67 -8.75 -21.87 25.28
N HIS A 68 -9.47 -20.79 24.96
CA HIS A 68 -9.83 -20.39 23.60
C HIS A 68 -8.82 -19.44 22.94
N VAL A 69 -7.74 -19.07 23.64
CA VAL A 69 -6.75 -18.10 23.17
C VAL A 69 -5.39 -18.75 22.93
N VAL A 70 -4.79 -18.43 21.78
CA VAL A 70 -3.38 -18.72 21.47
C VAL A 70 -2.64 -17.45 21.04
N LEU A 71 -1.38 -17.28 21.47
CA LEU A 71 -0.56 -16.15 21.05
C LEU A 71 0.18 -16.45 19.75
N LEU A 72 0.31 -15.44 18.90
CA LEU A 72 0.92 -15.56 17.57
C LEU A 72 1.81 -14.34 17.29
N PRO A 73 2.82 -14.45 16.40
CA PRO A 73 3.69 -13.33 16.11
C PRO A 73 3.02 -12.24 15.25
N ASN A 74 1.95 -12.55 14.51
CA ASN A 74 1.25 -11.60 13.65
C ASN A 74 -0.07 -12.21 13.11
N THR A 75 -0.92 -11.34 12.54
CA THR A 75 -2.20 -11.73 11.92
C THR A 75 -2.04 -12.75 10.78
N SER A 76 -1.01 -12.61 9.95
CA SER A 76 -0.82 -13.52 8.79
C SER A 76 -0.69 -14.97 9.25
N THR A 77 0.04 -15.23 10.34
CA THR A 77 0.18 -16.58 10.90
C THR A 77 -1.19 -17.17 11.24
N GLY A 78 -2.03 -16.45 12.00
CA GLY A 78 -3.35 -16.96 12.40
C GLY A 78 -4.30 -17.16 11.21
N LEU A 79 -4.30 -16.26 10.23
CA LEU A 79 -5.12 -16.42 9.03
C LEU A 79 -4.67 -17.60 8.16
N PHE A 80 -3.37 -17.88 8.09
CA PHE A 80 -2.87 -19.10 7.47
C PHE A 80 -3.33 -20.34 8.23
N GLN A 81 -3.19 -20.37 9.56
CA GLN A 81 -3.66 -21.50 10.35
C GLN A 81 -5.16 -21.76 10.14
N ALA A 82 -5.98 -20.70 10.21
CA ALA A 82 -7.42 -20.80 9.96
C ALA A 82 -7.71 -21.33 8.55
N ALA A 83 -7.07 -20.79 7.52
CA ALA A 83 -7.31 -21.21 6.15
C ALA A 83 -6.93 -22.67 5.89
N PHE A 84 -5.80 -23.14 6.43
CA PHE A 84 -5.39 -24.53 6.31
C PHE A 84 -6.30 -25.50 7.09
N GLY A 85 -6.98 -25.03 8.13
CA GLY A 85 -7.97 -25.81 8.89
C GLY A 85 -9.35 -25.90 8.23
N VAL A 86 -9.66 -25.04 7.26
CA VAL A 86 -10.97 -25.03 6.58
C VAL A 86 -11.02 -26.06 5.44
N ARG A 87 -12.14 -26.78 5.36
CA ARG A 87 -12.51 -27.59 4.19
C ARG A 87 -13.82 -27.09 3.57
N GLY A 88 -13.84 -26.89 2.25
CA GLY A 88 -15.06 -26.49 1.52
C GLY A 88 -15.01 -25.07 0.96
N GLU A 89 -16.17 -24.53 0.56
CA GLU A 89 -16.25 -23.19 0.00
C GLU A 89 -16.03 -22.11 1.08
N VAL A 90 -15.22 -21.10 0.77
CA VAL A 90 -15.01 -19.93 1.63
C VAL A 90 -15.36 -18.67 0.86
N VAL A 91 -16.31 -17.88 1.36
CA VAL A 91 -16.62 -16.58 0.77
C VAL A 91 -15.66 -15.54 1.35
N VAL A 92 -14.93 -14.85 0.48
CA VAL A 92 -13.93 -13.85 0.85
C VAL A 92 -13.86 -12.73 -0.18
N SER A 93 -13.64 -11.51 0.27
CA SER A 93 -13.49 -10.34 -0.62
C SER A 93 -12.09 -10.30 -1.26
N ALA A 94 -12.02 -10.06 -2.56
CA ALA A 94 -10.77 -9.83 -3.28
C ALA A 94 -10.10 -8.50 -2.88
N ALA A 95 -10.85 -7.60 -2.25
CA ALA A 95 -10.37 -6.32 -1.72
C ALA A 95 -9.70 -6.43 -0.33
N GLU A 96 -9.70 -7.62 0.27
CA GLU A 96 -9.03 -7.89 1.55
C GLU A 96 -7.54 -7.55 1.51
N PHE A 97 -6.96 -7.25 2.67
CA PHE A 97 -5.51 -7.09 2.77
C PHE A 97 -4.82 -8.41 2.36
N PRO A 98 -3.62 -8.39 1.74
CA PRO A 98 -3.02 -9.63 1.23
C PRO A 98 -2.83 -10.76 2.25
N SER A 99 -2.63 -10.44 3.54
CA SER A 99 -2.61 -11.44 4.61
C SER A 99 -3.91 -12.23 4.76
N ASN A 100 -5.03 -11.71 4.23
CA ASN A 100 -6.33 -12.35 4.20
C ASN A 100 -6.80 -12.72 2.77
N THR A 101 -5.89 -12.77 1.79
CA THR A 101 -6.16 -13.34 0.45
C THR A 101 -5.22 -14.50 0.12
N TYR A 102 -3.93 -14.36 0.46
CA TYR A 102 -2.93 -15.42 0.24
C TYR A 102 -3.22 -16.73 0.97
N PRO A 103 -3.73 -16.74 2.22
CA PRO A 103 -4.10 -17.99 2.89
C PRO A 103 -5.09 -18.83 2.08
N TRP A 104 -6.18 -18.21 1.63
CA TRP A 104 -7.25 -18.87 0.88
C TRP A 104 -6.81 -19.36 -0.50
N ALA A 105 -5.89 -18.64 -1.14
CA ALA A 105 -5.30 -19.07 -2.41
C ALA A 105 -4.35 -20.27 -2.27
N ARG A 106 -3.84 -20.54 -1.06
CA ARG A 106 -2.82 -21.58 -0.81
C ARG A 106 -3.33 -22.79 -0.03
N ALA A 107 -4.41 -22.63 0.73
CA ALA A 107 -5.02 -23.72 1.48
C ALA A 107 -5.75 -24.68 0.53
N ALA A 108 -5.16 -25.85 0.27
CA ALA A 108 -5.71 -26.82 -0.68
C ALA A 108 -7.10 -27.38 -0.29
N GLY A 109 -7.44 -27.35 1.01
CA GLY A 109 -8.76 -27.76 1.51
C GLY A 109 -9.87 -26.73 1.28
N ALA A 110 -9.50 -25.45 1.13
CA ALA A 110 -10.43 -24.35 0.93
C ALA A 110 -10.67 -24.11 -0.57
N ARG A 111 -11.91 -23.79 -0.92
CA ARG A 111 -12.31 -23.36 -2.27
C ARG A 111 -12.80 -21.91 -2.18
N PRO A 112 -11.92 -20.91 -2.41
CA PRO A 112 -12.32 -19.53 -2.26
C PRO A 112 -13.32 -19.12 -3.35
N ARG A 113 -14.44 -18.53 -2.92
CA ARG A 113 -15.39 -17.79 -3.73
C ARG A 113 -15.14 -16.30 -3.53
N TRP A 114 -14.49 -15.68 -4.52
CA TRP A 114 -14.11 -14.28 -4.47
C TRP A 114 -15.30 -13.37 -4.81
N VAL A 115 -15.60 -12.45 -3.90
CA VAL A 115 -16.47 -11.29 -4.17
C VAL A 115 -15.62 -10.03 -4.32
N SER A 116 -16.16 -8.97 -4.94
CA SER A 116 -15.38 -7.75 -5.15
C SER A 116 -15.18 -6.96 -3.86
N HIS A 117 -16.22 -6.92 -3.01
CA HIS A 117 -16.21 -6.16 -1.76
C HIS A 117 -16.88 -6.92 -0.61
N VAL A 118 -16.52 -6.58 0.63
CA VAL A 118 -17.09 -7.19 1.85
C VAL A 118 -18.62 -7.07 1.94
N THR A 119 -19.19 -6.01 1.34
CA THR A 119 -20.64 -5.76 1.29
C THR A 119 -21.38 -6.75 0.39
N GLU A 120 -20.69 -7.45 -0.51
CA GLU A 120 -21.28 -8.46 -1.41
C GLU A 120 -21.27 -9.86 -0.80
N ILE A 121 -20.63 -10.06 0.36
CA ILE A 121 -20.58 -11.36 1.04
C ILE A 121 -21.99 -11.94 1.28
N PRO A 122 -22.99 -11.19 1.78
CA PRO A 122 -24.32 -11.74 2.06
C PRO A 122 -24.99 -12.39 0.85
N GLU A 123 -24.78 -11.85 -0.35
CA GLU A 123 -25.38 -12.36 -1.59
C GLU A 123 -24.61 -13.58 -2.14
N ALA A 124 -23.34 -13.73 -1.76
CA ALA A 124 -22.49 -14.82 -2.22
C ALA A 124 -22.57 -16.08 -1.34
N VAL A 125 -23.08 -15.97 -0.13
CA VAL A 125 -23.24 -17.11 0.79
C VAL A 125 -24.33 -18.05 0.29
N THR A 126 -24.00 -19.33 0.21
CA THR A 126 -24.92 -20.39 -0.24
C THR A 126 -24.94 -21.57 0.75
N GLY A 127 -25.76 -22.59 0.46
CA GLY A 127 -25.76 -23.84 1.21
C GLY A 127 -24.40 -24.55 1.26
N ASP A 128 -23.54 -24.35 0.26
CA ASP A 128 -22.23 -24.99 0.15
C ASP A 128 -21.11 -24.24 0.88
N THR A 129 -21.38 -23.00 1.32
CA THR A 129 -20.40 -22.17 2.02
C THR A 129 -20.09 -22.78 3.39
N ALA A 130 -18.83 -23.10 3.64
CA ALA A 130 -18.34 -23.63 4.91
C ALA A 130 -17.84 -22.53 5.85
N ALA A 131 -17.23 -21.48 5.29
CA ALA A 131 -16.70 -20.35 6.05
C ALA A 131 -16.86 -19.01 5.31
N ILE A 132 -16.81 -17.93 6.07
CA ILE A 132 -16.73 -16.54 5.60
C ILE A 132 -15.48 -15.93 6.20
N SER A 133 -14.69 -15.22 5.39
CA SER A 133 -13.55 -14.46 5.88
C SER A 133 -13.62 -12.99 5.49
N LEU A 134 -13.41 -12.10 6.46
CA LEU A 134 -13.39 -10.65 6.26
C LEU A 134 -12.46 -9.93 7.24
N SER A 135 -12.02 -8.73 6.86
CA SER A 135 -11.49 -7.75 7.80
C SER A 135 -12.64 -7.02 8.49
N ALA A 136 -12.56 -6.87 9.82
CA ALA A 136 -13.54 -6.07 10.57
C ALA A 136 -13.52 -4.60 10.13
N VAL A 137 -12.35 -4.10 9.74
CA VAL A 137 -12.15 -2.74 9.24
C VAL A 137 -11.27 -2.78 7.99
N ASP A 138 -11.75 -2.22 6.88
CA ASP A 138 -11.01 -2.12 5.62
C ASP A 138 -9.76 -1.24 5.81
N PHE A 139 -8.59 -1.80 5.47
CA PHE A 139 -7.31 -1.14 5.70
C PHE A 139 -7.08 0.13 4.86
N ARG A 140 -7.85 0.34 3.78
CA ARG A 140 -7.68 1.47 2.86
C ARG A 140 -8.50 2.66 3.34
N THR A 141 -9.78 2.40 3.57
CA THR A 141 -10.83 3.40 3.78
C THR A 141 -11.30 3.51 5.22
N GLY A 142 -11.01 2.53 6.09
CA GLY A 142 -11.58 2.49 7.43
C GLY A 142 -13.04 2.08 7.48
N TYR A 143 -13.59 1.54 6.39
CA TYR A 143 -14.95 1.01 6.39
C TYR A 143 -15.07 -0.11 7.43
N ARG A 144 -15.98 0.07 8.39
CA ARG A 144 -16.25 -0.86 9.49
C ARG A 144 -17.39 -1.80 9.09
N ALA A 145 -17.09 -3.09 9.01
CA ALA A 145 -18.06 -4.13 8.74
C ALA A 145 -19.01 -4.32 9.93
N ASP A 146 -20.24 -4.77 9.67
CA ASP A 146 -21.20 -5.14 10.70
C ASP A 146 -20.95 -6.58 11.16
N LEU A 147 -20.21 -6.79 12.25
CA LEU A 147 -19.92 -8.17 12.65
C LEU A 147 -21.19 -8.90 13.14
N ALA A 148 -22.13 -8.19 13.76
CA ALA A 148 -23.41 -8.77 14.18
C ALA A 148 -24.25 -9.21 12.97
N ALA A 149 -24.43 -8.35 11.96
CA ALA A 149 -25.16 -8.75 10.76
C ALA A 149 -24.40 -9.84 9.97
N MET A 150 -23.06 -9.81 9.96
CA MET A 150 -22.27 -10.85 9.30
C MET A 150 -22.38 -12.20 10.03
N ARG A 151 -22.55 -12.21 11.36
CA ARG A 151 -22.85 -13.42 12.12
C ARG A 151 -24.20 -14.01 11.73
N GLU A 152 -25.22 -13.18 11.54
CA GLU A 152 -26.55 -13.62 11.06
C GLU A 152 -26.44 -14.26 9.67
N VAL A 153 -25.70 -13.60 8.76
CA VAL A 153 -25.42 -14.12 7.40
C VAL A 153 -24.67 -15.44 7.45
N ALA A 154 -23.66 -15.56 8.31
CA ALA A 154 -22.88 -16.78 8.46
C ALA A 154 -23.74 -17.95 8.98
N GLY A 155 -24.68 -17.69 9.90
CA GLY A 155 -25.48 -18.72 10.55
C GLY A 155 -24.57 -19.75 11.23
N ASP A 156 -24.69 -21.02 10.85
CA ASP A 156 -23.87 -22.10 11.41
C ASP A 156 -22.45 -22.23 10.84
N ARG A 157 -22.09 -21.43 9.83
CA ARG A 157 -20.78 -21.46 9.16
C ARG A 157 -19.71 -20.82 10.02
N VAL A 158 -18.45 -21.10 9.71
CA VAL A 158 -17.32 -20.48 10.43
C VAL A 158 -17.14 -19.04 9.95
N LEU A 159 -17.16 -18.07 10.88
CA LEU A 159 -16.89 -16.66 10.63
C LEU A 159 -15.46 -16.31 11.09
N ILE A 160 -14.62 -15.93 10.14
CA ILE A 160 -13.19 -15.67 10.34
C ILE A 160 -12.93 -14.19 10.15
N VAL A 161 -12.47 -13.52 11.22
CA VAL A 161 -12.35 -12.06 11.27
C VAL A 161 -10.89 -11.66 11.48
N ASP A 162 -10.36 -10.88 10.54
CA ASP A 162 -9.14 -10.10 10.74
C ASP A 162 -9.50 -8.81 11.51
N GLY A 163 -9.11 -8.77 12.79
CA GLY A 163 -9.37 -7.65 13.69
C GLY A 163 -8.26 -6.59 13.73
N ILE A 164 -7.20 -6.70 12.92
CA ILE A 164 -5.98 -5.90 13.07
C ILE A 164 -6.20 -4.39 12.94
N GLN A 165 -7.26 -3.94 12.26
CA GLN A 165 -7.57 -2.52 12.05
C GLN A 165 -8.65 -1.97 13.00
N GLY A 166 -9.21 -2.78 13.90
CA GLY A 166 -10.30 -2.35 14.78
C GLY A 166 -10.16 -2.80 16.24
N PHE A 167 -9.49 -3.92 16.51
CA PHE A 167 -9.43 -4.47 17.86
C PHE A 167 -8.71 -3.52 18.82
N GLY A 168 -9.36 -3.26 19.96
CA GLY A 168 -8.89 -2.34 20.99
C GLY A 168 -9.18 -0.86 20.74
N VAL A 169 -9.75 -0.50 19.57
CA VAL A 169 -10.07 0.90 19.21
C VAL A 169 -11.48 1.08 18.65
N VAL A 170 -12.20 0.00 18.40
CA VAL A 170 -13.59 -0.03 17.97
C VAL A 170 -14.37 -0.98 18.89
N ASP A 171 -15.52 -0.51 19.40
CA ASP A 171 -16.46 -1.30 20.19
C ASP A 171 -17.35 -2.15 19.25
N GLU A 172 -16.85 -3.33 18.89
CA GLU A 172 -17.54 -4.36 18.12
C GLU A 172 -17.80 -5.59 19.02
N PRO A 173 -18.86 -6.38 18.77
CA PRO A 173 -19.07 -7.67 19.43
C PRO A 173 -18.10 -8.72 18.88
N TRP A 174 -16.82 -8.62 19.26
CA TRP A 174 -15.74 -9.50 18.78
C TRP A 174 -16.02 -11.00 19.02
N GLU A 175 -16.81 -11.34 20.04
CA GLU A 175 -17.24 -12.70 20.39
C GLU A 175 -18.09 -13.40 19.32
N VAL A 176 -18.63 -12.67 18.33
CA VAL A 176 -19.38 -13.29 17.23
C VAL A 176 -18.49 -13.98 16.20
N ALA A 177 -17.20 -13.64 16.17
CA ALA A 177 -16.22 -14.29 15.31
C ALA A 177 -15.92 -15.70 15.84
N ASP A 178 -15.99 -16.70 14.97
CA ASP A 178 -15.58 -18.05 15.34
C ASP A 178 -14.04 -18.15 15.38
N VAL A 179 -13.37 -17.41 14.51
CA VAL A 179 -11.92 -17.20 14.54
C VAL A 179 -11.65 -15.70 14.49
N LEU A 180 -11.06 -15.13 15.53
CA LEU A 180 -10.59 -13.74 15.55
C LEU A 180 -9.06 -13.74 15.55
N VAL A 181 -8.45 -13.01 14.61
CA VAL A 181 -6.99 -12.88 14.55
C VAL A 181 -6.58 -11.41 14.60
N VAL A 182 -5.65 -11.07 15.50
CA VAL A 182 -5.22 -9.68 15.74
C VAL A 182 -3.70 -9.60 15.89
N GLY A 183 -3.09 -8.65 15.19
CA GLY A 183 -1.69 -8.27 15.36
C GLY A 183 -1.57 -7.04 16.26
N GLY A 184 -0.61 -7.05 17.18
CA GLY A 184 -0.45 -6.01 18.19
C GLY A 184 0.33 -4.77 17.73
N GLN A 185 0.92 -4.79 16.54
CA GLN A 185 1.83 -3.73 16.06
C GLN A 185 1.15 -2.44 15.57
N LYS A 186 -0.18 -2.43 15.43
CA LYS A 186 -0.95 -1.27 14.97
C LYS A 186 -1.62 -0.59 16.15
N TRP A 187 -2.95 -0.64 16.22
CA TRP A 187 -3.78 0.07 17.19
C TRP A 187 -3.51 -0.32 18.65
N LEU A 188 -3.15 -1.58 18.91
CA LEU A 188 -2.75 -2.01 20.25
C LEU A 188 -1.40 -1.44 20.71
N ARG A 189 -0.55 -0.97 19.78
CA ARG A 189 0.76 -0.37 20.10
C ARG A 189 1.64 -1.30 20.96
N ALA A 190 1.57 -2.61 20.73
CA ALA A 190 2.39 -3.63 21.40
C ALA A 190 3.75 -3.86 20.72
N GLY A 191 3.90 -3.36 19.49
CA GLY A 191 5.09 -3.53 18.66
C GLY A 191 5.08 -4.81 17.82
N TRP A 192 6.12 -5.01 17.02
CA TRP A 192 6.24 -6.16 16.12
C TRP A 192 6.34 -7.49 16.87
N SER A 193 5.96 -8.57 16.17
CA SER A 193 5.99 -9.94 16.68
C SER A 193 5.03 -10.18 17.85
N THR A 194 3.94 -9.43 17.93
CA THR A 194 2.88 -9.56 18.94
C THR A 194 1.54 -9.78 18.25
N GLY A 195 0.70 -10.61 18.84
CA GLY A 195 -0.63 -10.93 18.32
C GLY A 195 -1.24 -12.13 19.00
N PHE A 196 -2.49 -12.42 18.65
CA PHE A 196 -3.25 -13.54 19.17
C PHE A 196 -4.27 -14.03 18.16
N MET A 197 -4.77 -15.24 18.42
CA MET A 197 -5.95 -15.80 17.81
C MET A 197 -6.90 -16.32 18.89
N VAL A 198 -8.18 -16.04 18.72
CA VAL A 198 -9.28 -16.59 19.54
C VAL A 198 -10.08 -17.54 18.66
N LEU A 199 -10.44 -18.69 19.22
CA LEU A 199 -11.20 -19.73 18.55
C LEU A 199 -12.45 -20.02 19.39
N SER A 200 -13.65 -19.88 18.85
CA SER A 200 -14.89 -20.35 19.50
C SER A 200 -14.97 -21.88 19.54
N ASP A 201 -15.88 -22.43 20.35
CA ASP A 201 -16.23 -23.86 20.30
C ASP A 201 -16.56 -24.33 18.88
N ARG A 202 -17.31 -23.53 18.12
CA ARG A 202 -17.68 -23.85 16.73
C ARG A 202 -16.45 -23.96 15.83
N ALA A 203 -15.46 -23.09 16.00
CA ALA A 203 -14.22 -23.19 15.24
C ALA A 203 -13.42 -24.43 15.64
N LEU A 204 -13.34 -24.73 16.94
CA LEU A 204 -12.63 -25.90 17.47
C LEU A 204 -13.28 -27.22 17.03
N ASP A 205 -14.60 -27.26 16.87
CA ASP A 205 -15.33 -28.42 16.37
C ASP A 205 -15.21 -28.62 14.84
N ARG A 206 -15.06 -27.53 14.08
CA ARG A 206 -15.18 -27.55 12.61
C ARG A 206 -13.87 -27.41 11.87
N LEU A 207 -12.82 -26.93 12.53
CA LEU A 207 -11.52 -26.67 11.91
C LEU A 207 -10.46 -27.59 12.49
N ASP A 208 -9.59 -28.08 11.62
CA ASP A 208 -8.44 -28.87 12.06
C ASP A 208 -7.23 -27.96 12.32
N PRO A 209 -6.46 -28.17 13.41
CA PRO A 209 -5.22 -27.45 13.68
C PRO A 209 -4.07 -27.98 12.80
N VAL A 210 -4.20 -27.89 11.47
CA VAL A 210 -3.25 -28.46 10.50
C VAL A 210 -1.85 -27.85 10.63
N LEU A 211 -1.79 -26.54 10.88
CA LEU A 211 -0.56 -25.83 11.17
C LEU A 211 -0.37 -25.74 12.69
N SER A 212 0.10 -26.83 13.27
CA SER A 212 0.43 -26.99 14.70
C SER A 212 1.87 -27.51 14.87
N GLY A 213 2.47 -27.29 16.03
CA GLY A 213 3.83 -27.72 16.35
C GLY A 213 3.95 -28.30 17.75
N TRP A 214 5.17 -28.44 18.27
CA TRP A 214 5.44 -29.19 19.50
C TRP A 214 4.72 -28.61 20.74
N THR A 215 4.50 -27.30 20.79
CA THR A 215 3.74 -26.65 21.87
C THR A 215 2.23 -26.78 21.74
N GLY A 216 1.75 -27.30 20.61
CA GLY A 216 0.35 -27.64 20.38
C GLY A 216 0.02 -29.12 20.58
N ALA A 217 0.98 -29.92 21.05
CA ALA A 217 0.78 -31.30 21.48
C ALA A 217 0.21 -31.38 22.91
N GLU A 218 -0.50 -32.48 23.23
CA GLU A 218 -1.09 -32.73 24.55
C GLU A 218 -0.06 -32.72 25.69
N ASP A 219 1.16 -33.24 25.47
CA ASP A 219 2.28 -33.13 26.39
C ASP A 219 3.53 -32.56 25.69
N PRO A 220 3.69 -31.22 25.66
CA PRO A 220 4.82 -30.59 24.97
C PRO A 220 6.17 -30.82 25.67
N GLY A 221 6.18 -31.36 26.90
CA GLY A 221 7.40 -31.69 27.65
C GLY A 221 7.91 -33.11 27.42
N LEU A 222 7.14 -33.95 26.71
CA LEU A 222 7.49 -35.34 26.44
C LEU A 222 8.38 -35.42 25.20
N PHE A 223 9.61 -35.91 25.35
CA PHE A 223 10.58 -36.07 24.26
C PHE A 223 10.89 -37.56 24.06
N ASP A 224 9.96 -38.30 23.45
CA ASP A 224 10.00 -39.77 23.32
C ASP A 224 10.05 -40.28 21.86
N ASP A 225 10.52 -39.43 20.94
CA ASP A 225 10.62 -39.70 19.50
C ASP A 225 9.28 -39.98 18.78
N SER A 226 8.14 -39.71 19.44
CA SER A 226 6.81 -39.88 18.86
C SER A 226 6.14 -38.53 18.52
N VAL A 227 5.11 -38.58 17.66
CA VAL A 227 4.24 -37.44 17.37
C VAL A 227 3.00 -37.59 18.25
N HIS A 228 2.81 -36.69 19.20
CA HIS A 228 1.68 -36.74 20.12
C HIS A 228 0.39 -36.19 19.52
N GLN A 229 -0.73 -36.51 20.16
CA GLN A 229 -2.02 -35.95 19.78
C GLN A 229 -2.05 -34.43 20.00
N PRO A 230 -2.84 -33.69 19.20
CA PRO A 230 -3.06 -32.27 19.46
C PRO A 230 -3.61 -32.04 20.87
N ALA A 231 -3.14 -30.98 21.52
CA ALA A 231 -3.69 -30.50 22.78
C ALA A 231 -5.18 -30.16 22.65
N PRO A 232 -5.93 -30.10 23.75
CA PRO A 232 -7.32 -29.65 23.70
C PRO A 232 -7.43 -28.17 23.31
N LEU A 233 -8.56 -27.82 22.68
CA LEU A 233 -9.00 -26.44 22.42
C LEU A 233 -7.95 -25.60 21.66
N ALA A 234 -7.80 -24.31 21.98
CA ALA A 234 -6.90 -23.42 21.26
C ALA A 234 -5.42 -23.76 21.47
N ALA A 235 -5.06 -24.52 22.51
CA ALA A 235 -3.68 -24.95 22.70
C ALA A 235 -3.18 -25.78 21.51
N ALA A 236 -4.07 -26.57 20.87
CA ALA A 236 -3.78 -27.34 19.66
C ALA A 236 -3.21 -26.50 18.52
N TRP A 237 -3.45 -25.19 18.52
CA TRP A 237 -3.09 -24.25 17.47
C TRP A 237 -1.75 -23.56 17.74
N SER A 238 -1.03 -23.97 18.78
CA SER A 238 0.31 -23.44 19.08
C SER A 238 1.37 -24.10 18.19
N LEU A 239 2.18 -23.28 17.50
CA LEU A 239 3.29 -23.77 16.66
C LEU A 239 4.59 -23.94 17.46
N THR A 240 4.89 -22.95 18.30
CA THR A 240 6.04 -22.91 19.19
C THR A 240 5.78 -21.83 20.25
N ASN A 241 6.61 -21.79 21.29
CA ASN A 241 6.56 -20.70 22.26
C ASN A 241 6.81 -19.36 21.58
N LEU A 242 5.87 -18.41 21.72
CA LEU A 242 6.12 -17.03 21.36
C LEU A 242 7.21 -16.45 22.27
N SER A 243 7.94 -15.45 21.77
CA SER A 243 8.92 -14.73 22.60
C SER A 243 8.24 -14.22 23.90
N PRO A 244 8.78 -14.53 25.09
CA PRO A 244 8.20 -14.05 26.35
C PRO A 244 8.26 -12.51 26.46
N ILE A 245 9.24 -11.89 25.80
CA ILE A 245 9.36 -10.43 25.70
C ILE A 245 8.21 -9.85 24.89
N ALA A 246 7.84 -10.53 23.79
CA ALA A 246 6.70 -10.12 22.96
C ALA A 246 5.36 -10.38 23.68
N ALA A 247 5.22 -11.51 24.37
CA ALA A 247 4.04 -11.80 25.18
C ALA A 247 3.84 -10.76 26.30
N GLY A 248 4.90 -10.39 27.03
CA GLY A 248 4.83 -9.34 28.05
C GLY A 248 4.49 -7.96 27.47
N ALA A 249 5.07 -7.61 26.33
CA ALA A 249 4.73 -6.39 25.60
C ALA A 249 3.26 -6.34 25.20
N LEU A 250 2.72 -7.45 24.67
CA LEU A 250 1.32 -7.59 24.32
C LEU A 250 0.41 -7.46 25.55
N ASN A 251 0.75 -8.13 26.65
CA ASN A 251 -0.01 -8.04 27.90
C ASN A 251 -0.16 -6.58 28.36
N VAL A 252 0.95 -5.84 28.45
CA VAL A 252 0.93 -4.44 28.92
C VAL A 252 0.13 -3.55 27.98
N ALA A 253 0.23 -3.76 26.66
CA ALA A 253 -0.58 -3.03 25.69
C ALA A 253 -2.08 -3.28 25.88
N LEU A 254 -2.50 -4.54 26.07
CA LEU A 254 -3.90 -4.92 26.30
C LEU A 254 -4.43 -4.36 27.63
N GLU A 255 -3.65 -4.44 28.70
CA GLU A 255 -4.00 -3.85 30.00
C GLU A 255 -4.19 -2.32 29.91
N LEU A 256 -3.40 -1.62 29.09
CA LEU A 256 -3.59 -0.19 28.85
C LEU A 256 -4.92 0.11 28.13
N VAL A 257 -5.31 -0.72 27.16
CA VAL A 257 -6.61 -0.61 26.48
C VAL A 257 -7.75 -0.86 27.48
N GLU A 258 -7.64 -1.90 28.30
CA GLU A 258 -8.61 -2.23 29.34
C GLU A 258 -8.78 -1.09 30.35
N GLN A 259 -7.66 -0.49 30.81
CA GLN A 259 -7.66 0.65 31.73
C GLN A 259 -8.25 1.93 31.09
N ALA A 260 -8.01 2.15 29.80
CA ALA A 260 -8.57 3.30 29.08
C ALA A 260 -10.07 3.16 28.82
N GLY A 261 -10.53 1.92 28.58
CA GLY A 261 -11.88 1.59 28.14
C GLY A 261 -12.06 1.81 26.64
N ILE A 262 -12.49 0.76 25.93
CA ILE A 262 -12.64 0.76 24.45
C ILE A 262 -13.58 1.89 23.99
N THR A 263 -14.71 2.08 24.65
CA THR A 263 -15.67 3.14 24.30
C THR A 263 -15.06 4.55 24.36
N ALA A 264 -14.21 4.82 25.34
CA ALA A 264 -13.54 6.12 25.46
C ALA A 264 -12.45 6.29 24.39
N VAL A 265 -11.72 5.21 24.09
CA VAL A 265 -10.72 5.19 23.01
C VAL A 265 -11.37 5.43 21.66
N GLU A 266 -12.46 4.72 21.35
CA GLU A 266 -13.20 4.88 20.10
C GLU A 266 -13.74 6.30 19.94
N ALA A 267 -14.39 6.84 20.98
CA ALA A 267 -14.91 8.21 20.96
C ALA A 267 -13.79 9.24 20.72
N GLY A 268 -12.64 9.08 21.39
CA GLY A 268 -11.48 9.95 21.20
C GLY A 268 -10.89 9.89 19.80
N ILE A 269 -10.77 8.68 19.22
CA ILE A 269 -10.29 8.51 17.84
C ILE A 269 -11.30 9.09 16.86
N SER A 270 -12.60 8.84 17.02
CA SER A 270 -13.65 9.38 16.15
C SER A 270 -13.60 10.90 16.12
N ALA A 271 -13.47 11.55 17.29
CA ALA A 271 -13.34 13.01 17.37
C ALA A 271 -12.12 13.52 16.58
N LYS A 272 -10.98 12.82 16.65
CA LYS A 272 -9.79 13.18 15.87
C LYS A 272 -9.99 12.96 14.37
N VAL A 273 -10.69 11.91 13.96
CA VAL A 273 -11.05 11.71 12.56
C VAL A 273 -11.94 12.85 12.06
N ASP A 274 -12.90 13.31 12.87
CA ASP A 274 -13.77 14.46 12.54
C ASP A 274 -12.96 15.76 12.39
N GLU A 275 -12.09 16.08 13.36
CA GLU A 275 -11.23 17.27 13.31
C GLU A 275 -10.33 17.27 12.05
N LEU A 276 -9.72 16.13 11.70
CA LEU A 276 -8.92 15.99 10.47
C LEU A 276 -9.78 16.07 9.21
N GLY A 277 -10.99 15.50 9.23
CA GLY A 277 -11.94 15.54 8.13
C GLY A 277 -12.34 16.98 7.79
N GLU A 278 -12.60 17.80 8.81
CA GLU A 278 -12.87 19.23 8.64
C GLU A 278 -11.69 19.98 8.02
N VAL A 279 -10.45 19.67 8.44
CA VAL A 279 -9.24 20.26 7.83
C VAL A 279 -9.14 19.90 6.35
N VAL A 280 -9.34 18.62 6.02
CA VAL A 280 -9.32 18.12 4.63
C VAL A 280 -10.38 18.82 3.79
N GLN A 281 -11.62 18.90 4.28
CA GLN A 281 -12.72 19.53 3.55
C GLN A 281 -12.51 21.05 3.38
N ARG A 282 -11.97 21.74 4.38
CA ARG A 282 -11.60 23.17 4.27
C ARG A 282 -10.52 23.41 3.22
N ALA A 283 -9.64 22.43 3.00
CA ALA A 283 -8.67 22.43 1.91
C ALA A 283 -9.26 21.99 0.56
N GLY A 284 -10.58 21.78 0.45
CA GLY A 284 -11.22 21.32 -0.79
C GLY A 284 -11.03 19.83 -1.08
N GLY A 285 -10.54 19.06 -0.12
CA GLY A 285 -10.44 17.61 -0.22
C GLY A 285 -11.81 16.90 -0.17
N GLN A 286 -11.87 15.75 -0.81
CA GLN A 286 -13.02 14.84 -0.82
C GLN A 286 -12.70 13.61 0.01
N ILE A 287 -13.56 13.32 0.99
CA ILE A 287 -13.44 12.16 1.87
C ILE A 287 -13.89 10.92 1.11
N VAL A 288 -13.01 9.91 1.04
CA VAL A 288 -13.28 8.59 0.45
C VAL A 288 -13.83 7.63 1.49
N SER A 289 -13.40 7.76 2.75
CA SER A 289 -13.94 7.01 3.88
C SER A 289 -15.45 7.20 4.04
N SER A 290 -16.11 6.21 4.64
CA SER A 290 -17.52 6.37 5.02
C SER A 290 -17.69 7.56 5.96
N VAL A 291 -18.70 8.38 5.71
CA VAL A 291 -19.12 9.47 6.60
C VAL A 291 -20.17 9.01 7.62
N GLU A 292 -20.70 7.79 7.47
CA GLU A 292 -21.64 7.22 8.43
C GLU A 292 -20.89 6.77 9.69
N PRO A 293 -21.19 7.32 10.89
CA PRO A 293 -20.41 7.03 12.10
C PRO A 293 -20.30 5.54 12.44
N ARG A 294 -21.36 4.75 12.21
CA ARG A 294 -21.39 3.31 12.49
C ARG A 294 -20.59 2.47 11.48
N ARG A 295 -20.24 3.04 10.33
CA ARG A 295 -19.49 2.36 9.25
C ARG A 295 -18.08 2.92 9.10
N ARG A 296 -17.62 3.72 10.06
CA ARG A 296 -16.32 4.37 10.04
C ARG A 296 -15.52 4.01 11.30
N ALA A 297 -14.26 3.61 11.11
CA ALA A 297 -13.29 3.39 12.17
C ALA A 297 -12.25 4.52 12.24
N GLY A 298 -11.05 4.25 12.76
CA GLY A 298 -9.98 5.25 12.95
C GLY A 298 -9.20 5.66 11.69
N ILE A 299 -9.63 5.29 10.49
CA ILE A 299 -8.93 5.60 9.23
C ILE A 299 -9.72 6.65 8.43
N LEU A 300 -9.01 7.65 7.93
CA LEU A 300 -9.50 8.71 7.07
C LEU A 300 -8.76 8.70 5.73
N ALA A 301 -9.43 8.22 4.69
CA ALA A 301 -8.97 8.27 3.31
C ALA A 301 -9.59 9.48 2.61
N PHE A 302 -8.79 10.22 1.86
CA PHE A 302 -9.26 11.38 1.10
C PHE A 302 -8.44 11.62 -0.18
N THR A 303 -9.02 12.38 -1.10
CA THR A 303 -8.38 12.89 -2.32
C THR A 303 -8.49 14.40 -2.36
N ILE A 304 -7.58 15.09 -3.06
CA ILE A 304 -7.74 16.52 -3.35
C ILE A 304 -7.92 16.67 -4.87
N PRO A 305 -9.10 17.10 -5.36
CA PRO A 305 -9.34 17.26 -6.79
C PRO A 305 -8.27 18.12 -7.48
N GLY A 306 -7.68 17.61 -8.57
CA GLY A 306 -6.62 18.28 -9.30
C GLY A 306 -5.20 18.06 -8.75
N HIS A 307 -5.06 17.34 -7.63
CA HIS A 307 -3.77 17.03 -7.02
C HIS A 307 -3.63 15.51 -6.82
N PRO A 308 -2.72 14.84 -7.55
CA PRO A 308 -2.41 13.43 -7.31
C PRO A 308 -2.01 13.18 -5.85
N ALA A 309 -2.31 11.98 -5.34
CA ALA A 309 -2.07 11.64 -3.94
C ALA A 309 -0.57 11.74 -3.57
N GLU A 310 0.33 11.51 -4.52
CA GLU A 310 1.78 11.66 -4.38
C GLU A 310 2.18 13.12 -4.13
N THR A 311 1.56 14.07 -4.84
CA THR A 311 1.79 15.51 -4.63
C THR A 311 1.32 15.94 -3.25
N VAL A 312 0.13 15.49 -2.84
CA VAL A 312 -0.37 15.75 -1.48
C VAL A 312 0.58 15.12 -0.45
N GLY A 313 1.00 13.88 -0.67
CA GLY A 313 1.94 13.17 0.21
C GLY A 313 3.30 13.85 0.34
N ALA A 314 3.84 14.40 -0.75
CA ALA A 314 5.07 15.18 -0.72
C ALA A 314 4.93 16.44 0.15
N ALA A 315 3.80 17.15 0.03
CA ALA A 315 3.52 18.31 0.87
C ALA A 315 3.34 17.96 2.35
N LEU A 316 2.67 16.84 2.65
CA LEU A 316 2.57 16.32 4.02
C LEU A 316 3.95 15.99 4.60
N ASN A 317 4.78 15.26 3.85
CA ASN A 317 6.13 14.91 4.28
C ASN A 317 7.02 16.14 4.50
N ALA A 318 6.89 17.19 3.67
CA ALA A 318 7.63 18.44 3.83
C ALA A 318 7.31 19.16 5.14
N GLU A 319 6.08 18.99 5.67
CA GLU A 319 5.66 19.50 6.97
C GLU A 319 5.88 18.49 8.12
N GLY A 320 6.58 17.37 7.86
CA GLY A 320 6.87 16.34 8.86
C GLY A 320 5.70 15.41 9.18
N ILE A 321 4.64 15.41 8.37
CA ILE A 321 3.45 14.58 8.60
C ILE A 321 3.67 13.18 8.03
N SER A 322 3.56 12.17 8.89
CA SER A 322 3.58 10.76 8.49
C SER A 322 2.18 10.30 8.11
N ALA A 323 1.99 9.92 6.84
CA ALA A 323 0.75 9.40 6.31
C ALA A 323 1.02 8.24 5.32
N THR A 324 0.01 7.43 5.04
CA THR A 324 0.10 6.42 3.98
C THR A 324 -0.42 7.02 2.68
N ILE A 325 0.40 6.97 1.62
CA ILE A 325 0.03 7.44 0.29
C ILE A 325 -0.28 6.24 -0.61
N ARG A 326 -1.43 6.28 -1.28
CA ARG A 326 -1.82 5.31 -2.30
C ARG A 326 -2.18 6.07 -3.57
N PRO A 327 -2.01 5.47 -4.76
CA PRO A 327 -2.37 6.14 -6.02
C PRO A 327 -3.80 6.68 -6.03
N GLU A 328 -4.71 6.01 -5.33
CA GLU A 328 -6.13 6.33 -5.30
C GLU A 328 -6.51 7.37 -4.23
N HIS A 329 -5.73 7.50 -3.15
CA HIS A 329 -6.03 8.40 -2.02
C HIS A 329 -4.86 8.54 -1.04
N VAL A 330 -4.89 9.61 -0.25
CA VAL A 330 -4.09 9.76 0.97
C VAL A 330 -4.85 9.18 2.14
N ARG A 331 -4.18 8.44 3.01
CA ARG A 331 -4.74 7.82 4.21
C ARG A 331 -4.08 8.37 5.47
N LEU A 332 -4.90 9.01 6.30
CA LEU A 332 -4.56 9.43 7.66
C LEU A 332 -5.21 8.45 8.65
N SER A 333 -4.55 8.24 9.76
CA SER A 333 -5.03 7.38 10.84
C SER A 333 -4.54 7.97 12.16
N PRO A 334 -5.32 8.86 12.81
CA PRO A 334 -4.96 9.41 14.11
C PRO A 334 -5.13 8.38 15.23
N HIS A 335 -4.70 8.77 16.43
CA HIS A 335 -5.04 8.09 17.68
C HIS A 335 -5.58 9.10 18.69
N VAL A 336 -6.08 8.64 19.85
CA VAL A 336 -6.49 9.51 20.97
C VAL A 336 -5.38 10.48 21.39
N SER A 337 -4.11 10.12 21.19
CA SER A 337 -2.93 10.91 21.51
C SER A 337 -2.54 11.93 20.44
N THR A 338 -3.23 11.96 19.29
CA THR A 338 -2.99 12.97 18.24
C THR A 338 -3.27 14.37 18.79
N THR A 339 -2.26 15.23 18.71
CA THR A 339 -2.28 16.57 19.30
C THR A 339 -2.95 17.60 18.39
N ALA A 340 -3.39 18.72 18.96
CA ALA A 340 -3.86 19.87 18.19
C ALA A 340 -2.79 20.39 17.22
N ASP A 341 -1.54 20.47 17.67
CA ASP A 341 -0.40 20.88 16.83
C ASP A 341 -0.26 20.00 15.56
N THR A 342 -0.55 18.70 15.65
CA THR A 342 -0.54 17.79 14.48
C THR A 342 -1.65 18.14 13.49
N ILE A 343 -2.81 18.55 13.98
CA ILE A 343 -3.96 18.96 13.17
C ILE A 343 -3.67 20.31 12.50
N ASP A 344 -3.05 21.24 13.22
CA ASP A 344 -2.60 22.53 12.68
C ASP A 344 -1.53 22.35 11.61
N GLN A 345 -0.55 21.45 11.82
CA GLN A 345 0.43 21.07 10.80
C GLN A 345 -0.26 20.53 9.55
N LEU A 346 -1.26 19.66 9.69
CA LEU A 346 -2.04 19.18 8.54
C LEU A 346 -2.72 20.33 7.80
N ALA A 347 -3.33 21.27 8.53
CA ALA A 347 -3.97 22.43 7.92
C ALA A 347 -2.99 23.30 7.13
N ILE A 348 -1.77 23.50 7.66
CA ILE A 348 -0.70 24.22 6.96
C ILE A 348 -0.27 23.46 5.70
N ALA A 349 -0.02 22.15 5.82
CA ALA A 349 0.41 21.31 4.71
C ALA A 349 -0.61 21.32 3.56
N LEU A 350 -1.89 21.09 3.89
CA LEU A 350 -2.94 21.08 2.88
C LEU A 350 -3.20 22.47 2.29
N LYS A 351 -3.07 23.56 3.06
CA LYS A 351 -3.18 24.92 2.54
C LYS A 351 -2.10 25.24 1.50
N ARG A 352 -0.90 24.64 1.59
CA ARG A 352 0.13 24.79 0.56
C ARG A 352 -0.22 24.04 -0.72
N VAL A 353 -0.88 22.89 -0.60
CA VAL A 353 -1.41 22.16 -1.75
C VAL A 353 -2.57 22.94 -2.40
N THR A 354 -3.44 23.54 -1.59
CA THR A 354 -4.66 24.22 -2.03
C THR A 354 -4.69 25.68 -1.57
N PRO A 355 -3.80 26.55 -2.09
CA PRO A 355 -3.75 27.94 -1.67
C PRO A 355 -5.10 28.64 -1.93
N PRO A 356 -5.55 29.54 -1.04
CA PRO A 356 -6.85 30.18 -1.18
C PRO A 356 -6.89 30.99 -2.48
N GLY A 357 -7.77 30.62 -3.41
CA GLY A 357 -8.10 31.46 -4.56
C GLY A 357 -7.51 31.08 -5.92
N ARG A 358 -7.26 29.79 -6.20
CA ARG A 358 -7.31 29.34 -7.60
C ARG A 358 -8.14 28.07 -7.72
N PRO A 359 -9.31 28.09 -8.40
CA PRO A 359 -9.97 26.85 -8.77
C PRO A 359 -9.00 25.96 -9.56
N ALA A 360 -9.11 24.64 -9.49
CA ALA A 360 -8.24 23.70 -10.21
C ALA A 360 -8.18 23.98 -11.73
N THR A 361 -9.22 24.63 -12.29
CA THR A 361 -9.24 25.13 -13.67
C THR A 361 -8.32 26.33 -13.92
N ALA A 362 -7.96 27.09 -12.89
CA ALA A 362 -7.12 28.28 -12.97
C ALA A 362 -5.62 27.98 -12.81
N HIS A 363 -5.20 26.89 -12.14
CA HIS A 363 -3.79 26.49 -12.06
C HIS A 363 -3.34 25.75 -13.33
N GLN A 364 -4.17 24.86 -13.88
CA GLN A 364 -3.98 24.36 -15.25
C GLN A 364 -3.99 25.51 -16.29
N ARG A 365 -4.89 26.50 -16.15
CA ARG A 365 -4.84 27.73 -16.97
C ARG A 365 -3.64 28.64 -16.65
N SER A 366 -3.01 28.53 -15.48
CA SER A 366 -1.83 29.34 -15.12
C SER A 366 -0.53 28.73 -15.63
N VAL A 367 -0.39 27.42 -15.52
CA VAL A 367 0.73 26.67 -16.07
C VAL A 367 0.65 26.71 -17.59
N ALA A 368 -0.52 26.40 -18.17
CA ALA A 368 -0.73 26.58 -19.61
C ALA A 368 -0.49 28.04 -20.02
N GLY A 369 -0.96 29.03 -19.26
CA GLY A 369 -0.71 30.45 -19.53
C GLY A 369 0.76 30.83 -19.45
N VAL A 370 1.52 30.34 -18.46
CA VAL A 370 2.98 30.58 -18.34
C VAL A 370 3.74 29.91 -19.48
N LEU A 371 3.44 28.65 -19.79
CA LEU A 371 4.06 27.97 -20.93
C LEU A 371 3.69 28.64 -22.26
N GLU A 372 2.46 29.11 -22.41
CA GLU A 372 2.01 29.91 -23.56
C GLU A 372 2.81 31.23 -23.66
N THR A 373 3.14 31.88 -22.53
CA THR A 373 3.99 33.09 -22.55
C THR A 373 5.43 32.82 -22.99
N LEU A 374 5.90 31.56 -22.92
CA LEU A 374 7.22 31.17 -23.42
C LEU A 374 7.22 30.92 -24.93
N ILE A 375 6.06 30.75 -25.59
CA ILE A 375 5.97 30.48 -27.04
C ILE A 375 6.76 31.53 -27.88
N PRO A 376 6.63 32.85 -27.66
CA PRO A 376 7.44 33.83 -28.39
C PRO A 376 8.95 33.64 -28.17
N THR A 377 9.36 33.23 -26.96
CA THR A 377 10.76 32.92 -26.64
C THR A 377 11.25 31.70 -27.41
N ILE A 378 10.43 30.65 -27.55
CA ILE A 378 10.78 29.47 -28.35
C ILE A 378 11.04 29.87 -29.81
N ASN A 379 10.18 30.70 -30.38
CA ASN A 379 10.34 31.20 -31.74
C ASN A 379 11.60 32.09 -31.89
N GLY A 380 11.86 32.94 -30.90
CA GLY A 380 13.07 33.77 -30.85
C GLY A 380 14.36 32.95 -30.74
N LEU A 381 14.37 31.93 -29.88
CA LEU A 381 15.49 31.00 -29.71
C LEU A 381 15.75 30.20 -30.98
N GLY A 382 14.71 29.65 -31.62
CA GLY A 382 14.86 28.95 -32.90
C GLY A 382 15.46 29.84 -33.99
N THR A 383 15.06 31.12 -34.03
CA THR A 383 15.64 32.09 -34.98
C THR A 383 17.09 32.43 -34.66
N ALA A 384 17.42 32.60 -33.37
CA ALA A 384 18.75 32.98 -32.91
C ALA A 384 19.78 31.84 -33.03
N LEU A 385 19.37 30.60 -32.77
CA LEU A 385 20.21 29.40 -32.89
C LEU A 385 20.44 29.00 -34.35
N GLY A 386 19.58 29.47 -35.26
CA GLY A 386 19.76 29.33 -36.70
C GLY A 386 19.35 27.95 -37.25
N PRO A 387 19.58 27.74 -38.56
CA PRO A 387 19.23 26.48 -39.25
C PRO A 387 19.94 25.26 -38.63
N GLY A 388 19.29 24.09 -38.69
CA GLY A 388 19.83 22.86 -38.10
C GLY A 388 19.58 22.71 -36.60
N THR A 389 18.78 23.60 -36.00
CA THR A 389 18.30 23.49 -34.61
C THR A 389 16.78 23.45 -34.55
N GLU A 390 16.26 22.73 -33.57
CA GLU A 390 14.86 22.63 -33.21
C GLU A 390 14.71 22.85 -31.70
N VAL A 391 13.85 23.80 -31.32
CA VAL A 391 13.51 24.10 -29.93
C VAL A 391 12.06 23.70 -29.69
N VAL A 392 11.80 22.88 -28.68
CA VAL A 392 10.48 22.31 -28.39
C VAL A 392 10.08 22.60 -26.96
N LEU A 393 8.86 23.09 -26.77
CA LEU A 393 8.27 23.31 -25.45
C LEU A 393 7.16 22.29 -25.22
N HIS A 394 7.27 21.57 -24.11
CA HIS A 394 6.30 20.58 -23.65
C HIS A 394 5.51 21.09 -22.44
N ASP A 395 4.19 20.84 -22.46
CA ASP A 395 3.26 20.94 -21.34
C ASP A 395 2.97 19.53 -20.81
N LEU A 396 3.47 19.22 -19.61
CA LEU A 396 3.30 17.90 -18.99
C LEU A 396 1.84 17.64 -18.56
N GLY A 397 1.01 18.69 -18.46
CA GLY A 397 -0.42 18.55 -18.23
C GLY A 397 -1.20 18.02 -19.43
N ARG A 398 -0.60 18.01 -20.63
CA ARG A 398 -1.25 17.56 -21.89
C ARG A 398 -0.78 16.18 -22.35
N LEU A 399 -0.15 15.40 -21.48
CA LEU A 399 0.37 14.09 -21.85
C LEU A 399 -0.71 13.19 -22.48
N PRO A 400 -0.35 12.42 -23.52
CA PRO A 400 0.98 12.39 -24.16
C PRO A 400 1.25 13.54 -25.14
N ASN A 401 0.21 14.22 -25.65
CA ASN A 401 0.21 15.31 -26.64
C ASN A 401 0.75 16.63 -26.04
N SER A 402 2.01 16.58 -25.64
CA SER A 402 2.63 17.60 -24.80
C SER A 402 3.21 18.78 -25.57
N ILE A 403 3.49 18.66 -26.87
CA ILE A 403 4.15 19.76 -27.61
C ILE A 403 3.19 20.95 -27.74
N VAL A 404 3.53 22.07 -27.11
CA VAL A 404 2.76 23.32 -27.17
C VAL A 404 3.42 24.39 -28.04
N ALA A 405 4.74 24.28 -28.26
CA ALA A 405 5.47 25.14 -29.19
C ALA A 405 6.65 24.37 -29.80
N ILE A 406 6.95 24.63 -31.05
CA ILE A 406 8.13 24.10 -31.73
C ILE A 406 8.65 25.12 -32.75
N ALA A 407 9.95 25.39 -32.72
CA ALA A 407 10.62 26.26 -33.66
C ALA A 407 11.81 25.53 -34.28
N GLY A 408 11.75 25.28 -35.59
CA GLY A 408 12.64 24.36 -36.31
C GLY A 408 11.88 23.15 -36.85
N ASN A 409 12.56 22.32 -37.63
CA ASN A 409 11.95 21.19 -38.33
C ASN A 409 12.86 19.95 -38.37
N LEU A 410 13.84 19.86 -37.46
CA LEU A 410 14.86 18.82 -37.47
C LEU A 410 14.27 17.42 -37.29
N THR A 411 13.25 17.28 -36.44
CA THR A 411 12.60 15.99 -36.14
C THR A 411 11.29 15.79 -36.90
N GLY A 412 10.80 16.80 -37.62
CA GLY A 412 9.50 16.76 -38.31
C GLY A 412 8.27 16.72 -37.38
N ARG A 413 8.45 16.85 -36.06
CA ARG A 413 7.34 16.92 -35.09
C ARG A 413 6.60 18.25 -35.20
N THR A 414 5.35 18.26 -34.75
CA THR A 414 4.47 19.45 -34.79
C THR A 414 3.83 19.73 -33.44
N VAL A 415 3.33 20.96 -33.26
CA VAL A 415 2.48 21.31 -32.11
C VAL A 415 1.29 20.34 -32.02
N GLY A 416 0.99 19.90 -30.80
CA GLY A 416 0.01 18.85 -30.51
C GLY A 416 0.56 17.43 -30.62
N GLY A 417 1.79 17.25 -31.10
CA GLY A 417 2.47 15.96 -31.14
C GLY A 417 2.88 15.45 -29.75
N PRO A 418 3.19 14.15 -29.63
CA PRO A 418 3.62 13.56 -28.39
C PRO A 418 5.07 13.91 -28.03
N MET A 419 5.44 13.62 -26.78
CA MET A 419 6.85 13.57 -26.40
C MET A 419 7.54 12.30 -26.87
N THR A 420 8.88 12.29 -26.75
CA THR A 420 9.70 11.11 -27.03
C THR A 420 9.50 10.04 -25.97
N ASP A 421 9.82 8.80 -26.31
CA ASP A 421 9.75 7.65 -25.40
C ASP A 421 10.70 7.80 -24.20
N LEU A 422 11.87 8.43 -24.41
CA LEU A 422 12.81 8.76 -23.33
C LEU A 422 12.16 9.72 -22.32
N LEU A 423 11.62 10.83 -22.80
CA LEU A 423 11.00 11.85 -21.96
C LEU A 423 9.77 11.30 -21.22
N LEU A 424 8.94 10.50 -21.89
CA LEU A 424 7.79 9.86 -21.28
C LEU A 424 8.20 8.89 -20.16
N GLY A 425 9.25 8.11 -20.38
CA GLY A 425 9.83 7.23 -19.35
C GLY A 425 10.41 8.00 -18.16
N LEU A 426 11.08 9.13 -18.39
CA LEU A 426 11.62 9.98 -17.32
C LEU A 426 10.52 10.57 -16.43
N VAL A 427 9.45 11.09 -17.05
CA VAL A 427 8.28 11.60 -16.32
C VAL A 427 7.65 10.49 -15.48
N ARG A 428 7.46 9.30 -16.06
CA ARG A 428 6.88 8.15 -15.35
C ARG A 428 7.69 7.70 -14.15
N ARG A 429 9.01 7.75 -14.23
CA ARG A 429 9.94 7.37 -13.15
C ARG A 429 10.12 8.47 -12.10
N GLY A 430 9.52 9.65 -12.31
CA GLY A 430 9.70 10.82 -11.44
C GLY A 430 11.12 11.40 -11.51
N THR A 431 11.92 10.99 -12.49
CA THR A 431 13.29 11.48 -12.69
C THR A 431 13.23 12.74 -13.53
N THR A 432 12.79 13.84 -12.92
CA THR A 432 12.73 15.16 -13.56
C THR A 432 14.05 15.89 -13.35
N GLN A 433 15.18 15.26 -13.68
CA GLN A 433 16.50 15.92 -13.71
C GLN A 433 16.79 16.39 -15.13
N ASP A 434 17.48 17.52 -15.25
CA ASP A 434 17.82 18.07 -16.55
C ASP A 434 18.89 17.17 -17.22
N LEU A 435 18.75 16.95 -18.52
CA LEU A 435 19.66 16.15 -19.34
C LEU A 435 20.25 17.05 -20.42
N THR A 436 21.56 17.24 -20.43
CA THR A 436 22.20 18.14 -21.40
C THR A 436 23.19 17.37 -22.27
N ASP A 437 23.29 17.76 -23.53
CA ASP A 437 24.28 17.31 -24.50
C ASP A 437 24.36 15.79 -24.74
N TYR A 438 23.21 15.10 -24.76
CA TYR A 438 23.16 13.68 -25.12
C TYR A 438 22.99 13.50 -26.63
N GLY A 439 23.68 12.50 -27.20
CA GLY A 439 23.62 12.22 -28.64
C GLY A 439 22.52 11.22 -29.01
N THR A 440 21.82 11.47 -30.11
CA THR A 440 20.82 10.56 -30.71
C THR A 440 20.75 10.79 -32.24
N HIS A 441 19.76 10.24 -32.93
CA HIS A 441 19.52 10.47 -34.36
C HIS A 441 18.15 11.08 -34.63
N ALA A 442 18.07 11.99 -35.60
CA ALA A 442 16.82 12.47 -36.17
C ALA A 442 16.11 11.34 -36.94
N PRO A 443 14.80 11.46 -37.24
CA PRO A 443 14.06 10.43 -37.99
C PRO A 443 14.62 10.08 -39.38
N ASP A 444 15.38 10.98 -39.98
CA ASP A 444 16.07 10.76 -41.26
C ASP A 444 17.49 10.16 -41.11
N GLY A 445 17.88 9.80 -39.89
CA GLY A 445 19.16 9.16 -39.56
C GLY A 445 20.32 10.13 -39.35
N ARG A 446 20.11 11.46 -39.43
CA ARG A 446 21.17 12.43 -39.14
C ARG A 446 21.51 12.43 -37.64
N PRO A 447 22.79 12.49 -37.25
CA PRO A 447 23.18 12.56 -35.85
C PRO A 447 22.82 13.94 -35.28
N ILE A 448 22.19 13.94 -34.11
CA ILE A 448 21.79 15.17 -33.40
C ILE A 448 22.24 15.11 -31.94
N THR A 449 22.46 16.29 -31.37
CA THR A 449 22.68 16.49 -29.95
C THR A 449 21.44 17.10 -29.35
N SER A 450 20.94 16.52 -28.26
CA SER A 450 19.70 16.89 -27.60
C SER A 450 19.96 17.30 -26.16
N SER A 451 19.19 18.28 -25.69
CA SER A 451 19.16 18.73 -24.30
C SER A 451 17.71 18.92 -23.86
N THR A 452 17.40 18.55 -22.63
CA THR A 452 16.09 18.62 -22.00
C THR A 452 16.23 19.30 -20.64
N VAL A 453 15.59 20.45 -20.48
CA VAL A 453 15.55 21.20 -19.22
C VAL A 453 14.12 21.23 -18.71
N PHE A 454 13.88 20.72 -17.50
CA PHE A 454 12.54 20.72 -16.93
C PHE A 454 12.20 22.10 -16.38
N ILE A 455 10.99 22.57 -16.71
CA ILE A 455 10.41 23.78 -16.15
C ILE A 455 9.62 23.34 -14.92
N ARG A 456 9.99 23.89 -13.76
CA ARG A 456 9.39 23.56 -12.49
C ARG A 456 8.57 24.74 -11.98
N ASP A 457 7.47 24.45 -11.31
CA ASP A 457 6.75 25.46 -10.55
C ASP A 457 7.54 25.88 -9.29
N PRO A 458 7.08 26.91 -8.55
CA PRO A 458 7.75 27.33 -7.31
C PRO A 458 7.88 26.25 -6.24
N ASP A 459 7.08 25.19 -6.30
CA ASP A 459 7.11 24.05 -5.37
C ASP A 459 8.08 22.95 -5.84
N GLY A 460 8.79 23.18 -6.96
CA GLY A 460 9.80 22.27 -7.51
C GLY A 460 9.22 21.12 -8.35
N VAL A 461 7.91 21.11 -8.60
CA VAL A 461 7.26 20.08 -9.42
C VAL A 461 7.46 20.41 -10.90
N ALA A 462 7.87 19.42 -11.70
CA ALA A 462 8.00 19.61 -13.14
C ALA A 462 6.62 19.79 -13.79
N VAL A 463 6.42 20.92 -14.43
CA VAL A 463 5.15 21.29 -15.10
C VAL A 463 5.28 21.35 -16.63
N GLY A 464 6.50 21.50 -17.12
CA GLY A 464 6.84 21.52 -18.54
C GLY A 464 8.29 21.10 -18.75
N CYS A 465 8.74 21.06 -20.00
CA CYS A 465 10.16 21.01 -20.29
C CYS A 465 10.48 21.67 -21.63
N LEU A 466 11.69 22.21 -21.72
CA LEU A 466 12.28 22.77 -22.92
C LEU A 466 13.29 21.78 -23.48
N CYS A 467 13.10 21.36 -24.72
CA CYS A 467 14.06 20.54 -25.45
C CYS A 467 14.75 21.38 -26.54
N VAL A 468 16.06 21.20 -26.68
CA VAL A 468 16.85 21.77 -27.78
C VAL A 468 17.54 20.62 -28.49
N ASN A 469 17.25 20.46 -29.77
CA ASN A 469 17.84 19.47 -30.65
C ASN A 469 18.65 20.21 -31.71
N SER A 470 19.93 19.89 -31.86
CA SER A 470 20.79 20.50 -32.88
C SER A 470 21.51 19.43 -33.68
N GLU A 471 21.71 19.68 -34.97
CA GLU A 471 22.60 18.85 -35.79
C GLU A 471 23.96 18.71 -35.12
N SER A 472 24.43 17.48 -34.96
CA SER A 472 25.67 17.22 -34.26
C SER A 472 26.86 17.66 -35.12
N THR A 473 27.74 18.47 -34.55
CA THR A 473 29.03 18.85 -35.15
C THR A 473 30.17 17.89 -34.77
N SER A 474 29.87 16.87 -33.95
CA SER A 474 30.82 15.86 -33.51
C SER A 474 31.19 14.89 -34.65
N ALA A 475 32.49 14.65 -34.84
CA ALA A 475 32.99 13.63 -35.77
C ALA A 475 32.71 12.19 -35.30
N THR A 476 32.35 12.00 -34.03
CA THR A 476 32.01 10.71 -33.44
C THR A 476 30.48 10.60 -33.33
N PRO A 477 29.84 9.72 -34.12
CA PRO A 477 28.40 9.52 -34.04
C PRO A 477 28.01 8.84 -32.72
N PRO A 478 26.78 9.07 -32.22
CA PRO A 478 26.29 8.41 -31.01
C PRO A 478 26.25 6.89 -31.19
N ALA A 479 26.67 6.15 -30.16
CA ALA A 479 26.85 4.70 -30.23
C ALA A 479 25.52 3.90 -30.30
N ARG A 480 24.41 4.49 -29.84
CA ARG A 480 23.04 3.94 -29.86
C ARG A 480 22.01 5.07 -29.84
N ASP A 481 20.83 4.80 -30.37
CA ASP A 481 19.66 5.67 -30.22
C ASP A 481 19.18 5.64 -28.78
N VAL A 482 19.17 6.79 -28.12
CA VAL A 482 18.71 6.95 -26.73
C VAL A 482 17.22 7.32 -26.69
N GLU A 483 16.69 7.86 -27.79
CA GLU A 483 15.28 8.23 -27.93
C GLU A 483 14.81 8.16 -29.39
N THR A 484 13.49 8.14 -29.56
CA THR A 484 12.80 8.22 -30.86
C THR A 484 11.85 9.41 -30.89
N PHE A 485 11.63 9.97 -32.09
CA PHE A 485 10.82 11.16 -32.31
C PHE A 485 9.50 10.83 -33.04
N PRO A 486 8.47 10.34 -32.33
CA PRO A 486 7.18 10.01 -32.93
C PRO A 486 6.45 11.27 -33.46
N GLY A 487 5.81 11.14 -34.63
CA GLY A 487 4.97 12.21 -35.19
C GLY A 487 3.59 12.31 -34.55
N ASP A 488 3.05 11.19 -34.06
CA ASP A 488 1.73 11.09 -33.43
C ASP A 488 1.70 10.01 -32.32
N VAL A 489 0.63 10.01 -31.53
CA VAL A 489 0.45 9.12 -30.37
C VAL A 489 0.37 7.66 -30.79
N ASP A 490 -0.30 7.36 -31.89
CA ASP A 490 -0.47 5.98 -32.37
C ASP A 490 0.88 5.37 -32.77
N THR A 491 1.76 6.18 -33.38
CA THR A 491 3.13 5.82 -33.72
C THR A 491 3.96 5.58 -32.46
N LEU A 492 3.84 6.44 -31.45
CA LEU A 492 4.52 6.25 -30.16
C LEU A 492 4.04 4.97 -29.46
N GLN A 493 2.73 4.75 -29.37
CA GLN A 493 2.14 3.55 -28.75
C GLN A 493 2.65 2.29 -29.43
N ARG A 494 2.57 2.23 -30.75
CA ARG A 494 3.04 1.10 -31.54
C ARG A 494 4.52 0.84 -31.33
N HIS A 495 5.35 1.89 -31.43
CA HIS A 495 6.79 1.78 -31.23
C HIS A 495 7.16 1.24 -29.84
N LEU A 496 6.50 1.74 -28.78
CA LEU A 496 6.72 1.27 -27.42
C LEU A 496 6.37 -0.22 -27.25
N VAL A 497 5.24 -0.65 -27.83
CA VAL A 497 4.82 -2.06 -27.79
C VAL A 497 5.76 -2.95 -28.60
N GLU A 498 6.10 -2.57 -29.83
CA GLU A 498 7.03 -3.32 -30.68
C GLU A 498 8.39 -3.49 -30.01
N ARG A 499 8.93 -2.41 -29.43
CA ARG A 499 10.19 -2.45 -28.68
C ARG A 499 10.09 -3.36 -27.45
N ALA A 500 9.04 -3.23 -26.65
CA ALA A 500 8.86 -4.07 -25.47
C ALA A 500 8.70 -5.56 -25.81
N VAL A 501 8.02 -5.88 -26.91
CA VAL A 501 7.90 -7.26 -27.43
C VAL A 501 9.24 -7.77 -27.93
N ALA A 502 9.99 -6.96 -28.67
CA ALA A 502 11.33 -7.29 -29.17
C ALA A 502 12.33 -7.52 -28.02
N ASP A 503 12.31 -6.68 -26.99
CA ASP A 503 13.15 -6.81 -25.79
C ASP A 503 12.89 -8.12 -25.04
N VAL A 504 11.64 -8.58 -25.03
CA VAL A 504 11.28 -9.88 -24.44
C VAL A 504 11.70 -11.06 -25.34
N GLY A 505 11.85 -10.84 -26.65
CA GLY A 505 12.44 -11.80 -27.59
C GLY A 505 11.57 -13.03 -27.91
N VAL A 506 10.26 -12.98 -27.60
CA VAL A 506 9.32 -14.09 -27.84
C VAL A 506 8.12 -13.60 -28.64
N PRO A 507 7.75 -14.22 -29.78
CA PRO A 507 6.55 -13.84 -30.52
C PRO A 507 5.29 -13.92 -29.67
N VAL A 508 4.38 -12.93 -29.79
CA VAL A 508 3.16 -12.82 -28.98
C VAL A 508 2.34 -14.13 -28.90
N PRO A 509 2.10 -14.88 -29.99
CA PRO A 509 1.34 -16.13 -29.93
C PRO A 509 1.99 -17.22 -29.06
N LEU A 510 3.31 -17.14 -28.84
CA LEU A 510 4.10 -18.08 -28.03
C LEU A 510 4.35 -17.57 -26.61
N MET A 511 3.87 -16.36 -26.28
CA MET A 511 4.10 -15.77 -24.98
C MET A 511 3.29 -16.47 -23.88
N LYS A 512 4.00 -16.96 -22.87
CA LYS A 512 3.43 -17.41 -21.60
C LYS A 512 3.15 -16.20 -20.69
N LYS A 513 2.41 -16.41 -19.59
CA LYS A 513 2.11 -15.36 -18.58
C LYS A 513 3.35 -14.54 -18.19
N ALA A 514 4.48 -15.21 -17.92
CA ALA A 514 5.72 -14.55 -17.51
C ALA A 514 6.24 -13.56 -18.58
N HIS A 515 6.18 -13.93 -19.86
CA HIS A 515 6.60 -13.06 -20.96
C HIS A 515 5.67 -11.85 -21.10
N LYS A 516 4.34 -12.07 -21.08
CA LYS A 516 3.37 -10.96 -21.18
C LYS A 516 3.46 -10.01 -19.99
N SER A 517 3.68 -10.53 -18.78
CA SER A 517 3.94 -9.72 -17.58
C SER A 517 5.23 -8.91 -17.70
N GLN A 518 6.28 -9.48 -18.29
CA GLN A 518 7.53 -8.75 -18.57
C GLN A 518 7.33 -7.64 -19.61
N VAL A 519 6.54 -7.86 -20.67
CA VAL A 519 6.16 -6.80 -21.62
C VAL A 519 5.45 -5.65 -20.89
N VAL A 520 4.45 -5.97 -20.05
CA VAL A 520 3.73 -4.97 -19.24
C VAL A 520 4.68 -4.20 -18.32
N LYS A 521 5.70 -4.86 -17.75
CA LYS A 521 6.71 -4.19 -16.93
C LYS A 521 7.52 -3.17 -17.73
N VAL A 522 8.07 -3.58 -18.87
CA VAL A 522 8.87 -2.69 -19.73
C VAL A 522 8.03 -1.49 -20.17
N LEU A 523 6.75 -1.72 -20.51
CA LEU A 523 5.82 -0.67 -20.89
C LEU A 523 5.47 0.29 -19.73
N ASP A 524 5.28 -0.23 -18.51
CA ASP A 524 5.04 0.64 -17.35
C ASP A 524 6.27 1.50 -17.03
N GLU A 525 7.48 0.96 -17.13
CA GLU A 525 8.72 1.72 -16.94
C GLU A 525 8.96 2.76 -18.05
N ALA A 526 8.47 2.50 -19.26
CA ALA A 526 8.49 3.42 -20.39
C ALA A 526 7.38 4.49 -20.36
N GLY A 527 6.48 4.45 -19.38
CA GLY A 527 5.38 5.41 -19.27
C GLY A 527 4.23 5.18 -20.24
N PHE A 528 4.15 4.01 -20.87
CA PHE A 528 3.11 3.67 -21.85
C PHE A 528 1.68 3.85 -21.29
N PHE A 529 1.45 3.53 -20.02
CA PHE A 529 0.14 3.66 -19.37
C PHE A 529 -0.25 5.10 -19.01
N LEU A 530 0.58 6.10 -19.29
CA LEU A 530 0.20 7.52 -19.25
C LEU A 530 -0.58 7.95 -20.51
N ILE A 531 -0.61 7.10 -21.54
CA ILE A 531 -1.33 7.34 -22.79
C ILE A 531 -2.79 6.90 -22.64
N ARG A 532 -3.73 7.68 -23.19
CA ARG A 532 -5.16 7.34 -23.21
C ARG A 532 -5.40 6.04 -23.99
N ASP A 533 -6.31 5.20 -23.51
CA ASP A 533 -6.71 3.92 -24.12
C ASP A 533 -5.55 2.90 -24.31
N ALA A 534 -4.39 3.15 -23.69
CA ALA A 534 -3.20 2.29 -23.78
C ALA A 534 -3.46 0.84 -23.33
N VAL A 535 -4.33 0.65 -22.34
CA VAL A 535 -4.71 -0.68 -21.84
C VAL A 535 -5.49 -1.46 -22.88
N ASP A 536 -6.41 -0.81 -23.60
CA ASP A 536 -7.21 -1.45 -24.65
C ASP A 536 -6.34 -1.82 -25.85
N TYR A 537 -5.45 -0.91 -26.25
CA TYR A 537 -4.46 -1.17 -27.30
C TYR A 537 -3.56 -2.37 -26.95
N LEU A 538 -2.96 -2.38 -25.76
CA LEU A 538 -2.06 -3.45 -25.34
C LEU A 538 -2.78 -4.80 -25.17
N ALA A 539 -4.03 -4.78 -24.70
CA ALA A 539 -4.84 -5.98 -24.58
C ALA A 539 -5.06 -6.63 -25.96
N ALA A 540 -5.36 -5.83 -26.98
CA ALA A 540 -5.49 -6.29 -28.35
C ALA A 540 -4.15 -6.84 -28.90
N GLU A 541 -3.06 -6.10 -28.74
CA GLU A 541 -1.72 -6.48 -29.23
C GLU A 541 -1.19 -7.76 -28.57
N LEU A 542 -1.46 -7.97 -27.28
CA LEU A 542 -1.04 -9.18 -26.55
C LEU A 542 -2.05 -10.33 -26.63
N GLY A 543 -3.22 -10.14 -27.26
CA GLY A 543 -4.29 -11.13 -27.33
C GLY A 543 -4.78 -11.56 -25.95
N VAL A 544 -5.01 -10.60 -25.05
CA VAL A 544 -5.52 -10.82 -23.69
C VAL A 544 -6.64 -9.83 -23.35
N THR A 545 -7.29 -10.01 -22.21
CA THR A 545 -8.34 -9.07 -21.76
C THR A 545 -7.73 -7.85 -21.06
N ARG A 546 -8.46 -6.73 -21.00
CA ARG A 546 -8.10 -5.56 -20.15
C ARG A 546 -7.82 -5.97 -18.71
N TYR A 547 -8.65 -6.87 -18.16
CA TYR A 547 -8.49 -7.39 -16.81
C TYR A 547 -7.13 -8.07 -16.63
N THR A 548 -6.68 -8.84 -17.62
CA THR A 548 -5.36 -9.49 -17.61
C THR A 548 -4.21 -8.47 -17.60
N ILE A 549 -4.33 -7.36 -18.35
CA ILE A 549 -3.34 -6.28 -18.33
C ILE A 549 -3.27 -5.62 -16.95
N TYR A 550 -4.41 -5.27 -16.35
CA TYR A 550 -4.44 -4.72 -14.99
C TYR A 550 -3.86 -5.68 -13.94
N ASN A 551 -4.14 -6.99 -14.08
CA ASN A 551 -3.56 -8.00 -13.20
C ASN A 551 -2.03 -8.03 -13.30
N TYR A 552 -1.48 -8.03 -14.52
CA TYR A 552 -0.02 -7.95 -14.73
C TYR A 552 0.56 -6.64 -14.19
N LEU A 553 -0.11 -5.51 -14.39
CA LEU A 553 0.34 -4.21 -13.91
C LEU A 553 0.41 -4.16 -12.38
N ASN A 554 -0.61 -4.71 -11.70
CA ASN A 554 -0.64 -4.84 -10.25
C ASN A 554 0.47 -5.77 -9.73
N GLU A 555 0.68 -6.92 -10.38
CA GLU A 555 1.77 -7.85 -10.05
C GLU A 555 3.16 -7.20 -10.21
N VAL A 556 3.34 -6.40 -11.26
CA VAL A 556 4.61 -5.69 -11.54
C VAL A 556 4.86 -4.60 -10.50
N ARG A 557 3.89 -3.73 -10.23
CA ARG A 557 4.04 -2.62 -9.27
C ARG A 557 4.25 -3.13 -7.84
N ALA A 558 3.55 -4.20 -7.45
CA ALA A 558 3.76 -4.85 -6.16
C ALA A 558 5.17 -5.45 -5.97
N ARG A 559 5.90 -5.76 -7.05
CA ARG A 559 7.29 -6.25 -6.99
C ARG A 559 8.33 -5.13 -6.95
N ILE A 560 8.03 -3.95 -7.51
CA ILE A 560 8.92 -2.78 -7.50
C ILE A 560 9.01 -2.16 -6.10
N ASP A 561 7.92 -2.23 -5.32
CA ASP A 561 7.86 -1.74 -3.94
C ASP A 561 8.45 -2.71 -2.88
N ALA A 562 9.07 -3.82 -3.32
CA ALA A 562 9.77 -4.74 -2.42
C ALA A 562 11.23 -4.28 -2.21
N PRO A 563 11.76 -4.25 -0.97
CA PRO A 563 13.12 -3.80 -0.72
C PRO A 563 14.14 -4.71 -1.43
N VAL A 564 15.05 -4.10 -2.20
CA VAL A 564 16.17 -4.77 -2.87
C VAL A 564 17.04 -5.43 -1.80
N ARG A 565 17.13 -6.77 -1.81
CA ARG A 565 18.16 -7.49 -1.03
C ARG A 565 19.51 -7.24 -1.70
N ASP A 566 20.41 -6.59 -0.99
CA ASP A 566 21.79 -6.35 -1.40
C ASP A 566 22.50 -7.71 -1.59
N SER A 567 22.73 -8.10 -2.85
CA SER A 567 23.54 -9.26 -3.21
C SER A 567 25.00 -8.85 -3.30
N ARG A 568 25.62 -8.61 -2.15
CA ARG A 568 27.07 -8.61 -1.96
C ARG A 568 27.45 -9.39 -0.70
N ALA A 569 27.39 -10.71 -0.79
CA ALA A 569 28.17 -11.60 0.07
C ALA A 569 28.31 -12.95 -0.65
N GLY A 570 29.46 -13.16 -1.28
CA GLY A 570 29.72 -14.43 -1.98
C GLY A 570 30.92 -14.40 -2.91
N CYS A 571 32.09 -14.01 -2.40
CA CYS A 571 33.37 -14.42 -2.97
C CYS A 571 34.41 -14.52 -1.85
N GLY A 572 34.70 -15.76 -1.48
CA GLY A 572 35.88 -16.15 -0.72
C GLY A 572 35.89 -17.67 -0.62
N PRO A 573 36.95 -18.37 -1.07
CA PRO A 573 37.26 -19.68 -0.53
C PRO A 573 37.67 -19.58 0.95
#